data_AF-E2BEM1-F1
#
_entry.id   AF-E2BEM1-F1
#
_cell.length_a   1.000
_cell.length_b   1.000
_cell.length_c   1.000
_cell.angle_alpha   90.00
_cell.angle_beta   90.00
_cell.angle_gamma   90.00
#
_symmetry.space_group_name_H-M   'P 1'
#
loop_
_entity.id
_entity.type
_entity.pdbx_description
1 polymer ?
#
loop_
_entity_poly.entity_id
_entity_poly.type
_entity_poly.pdbx_seq_one_letter_code
_entity_poly.pdbx_strand_id
1 'polypeptide(L)'
;MAHEGDRPMSITRRMDRERERMLGMTDEERAWRKKWLKAQVLAPEEPVMPNNYYKEMYNPLRRFYKWPMNKFQNMLEPVIGPTPALFTRHIISKTAIGIFGVYWLYYHLKYHNMDWTRKGGWKITLSRPRMYPDNKDLDVLYKVKGNQFHVNGFDKSPI
;
A
#
# COMPACT_ATOMS: atom_id res chain seq x y z
N MET A 1 26.56 -33.11 -6.91
CA MET A 1 25.24 -33.19 -7.57
C MET A 1 24.23 -33.34 -6.45
N ALA A 2 23.36 -32.34 -6.23
CA ALA A 2 22.38 -32.42 -5.14
C ALA A 2 21.37 -33.54 -5.44
N HIS A 3 21.16 -34.45 -4.48
CA HIS A 3 20.23 -35.57 -4.59
C HIS A 3 18.79 -35.08 -4.87
N GLU A 4 18.08 -35.80 -5.72
CA GLU A 4 16.76 -35.49 -6.29
C GLU A 4 15.59 -35.36 -5.29
N GLY A 5 15.84 -35.56 -3.99
CA GLY A 5 14.84 -35.41 -2.92
C GLY A 5 14.89 -34.09 -2.15
N ASP A 6 15.93 -33.27 -2.32
CA ASP A 6 16.23 -32.19 -1.38
C ASP A 6 15.59 -30.84 -1.72
N ARG A 7 14.95 -30.71 -2.89
CA ARG A 7 14.26 -29.47 -3.32
C ARG A 7 12.76 -29.69 -3.47
N PRO A 8 11.90 -28.82 -2.90
CA PRO A 8 10.47 -28.90 -3.12
C PRO A 8 10.16 -28.79 -4.62
N MET A 9 9.29 -29.66 -5.12
CA MET A 9 8.96 -29.68 -6.55
C MET A 9 8.19 -28.42 -6.93
N SER A 10 8.78 -27.57 -7.78
CA SER A 10 8.12 -26.36 -8.27
C SER A 10 7.15 -26.66 -9.41
N ILE A 11 6.23 -25.72 -9.69
CA ILE A 11 5.31 -25.80 -10.84
C ILE A 11 6.10 -25.86 -12.16
N THR A 12 7.16 -25.06 -12.28
CA THR A 12 7.97 -24.95 -13.51
C THR A 12 9.04 -26.04 -13.66
N ARG A 13 9.60 -26.57 -12.56
CA ARG A 13 10.64 -27.62 -12.52
C ARG A 13 11.71 -27.42 -13.61
N ARG A 14 11.96 -28.44 -14.45
CA ARG A 14 12.99 -28.45 -15.51
C ARG A 14 12.66 -27.51 -16.68
N MET A 15 11.43 -26.99 -16.77
CA MET A 15 11.04 -26.02 -17.82
C MET A 15 11.60 -24.62 -17.56
N ASP A 16 12.06 -24.36 -16.33
CA ASP A 16 12.67 -23.07 -15.96
C ASP A 16 14.07 -22.89 -16.58
N ARG A 17 14.80 -24.00 -16.79
CA ARG A 17 16.16 -23.99 -17.35
C ARG A 17 16.22 -24.75 -18.66
N GLU A 18 16.59 -24.06 -19.72
CA GLU A 18 16.64 -24.63 -21.08
C GLU A 18 17.54 -25.87 -21.20
N ARG A 19 18.69 -25.90 -20.51
CA ARG A 19 19.58 -27.08 -20.50
C ARG A 19 18.91 -28.32 -19.89
N GLU A 20 18.14 -28.13 -18.82
CA GLU A 20 17.41 -29.22 -18.15
C GLU A 20 16.16 -29.62 -18.95
N ARG A 21 15.55 -28.67 -19.67
CA ARG A 21 14.45 -28.93 -20.60
C ARG A 21 14.87 -29.83 -21.77
N MET A 22 16.06 -29.60 -22.32
CA MET A 22 16.59 -30.37 -23.46
C MET A 22 16.95 -31.82 -23.12
N LEU A 23 17.28 -32.10 -21.85
CA LEU A 23 17.57 -33.45 -21.35
C LEU A 23 16.30 -34.32 -21.22
N GLY A 24 15.11 -33.72 -21.27
CA GLY A 24 13.84 -34.42 -21.10
C GLY A 24 13.59 -34.85 -19.65
N MET A 25 12.62 -35.74 -19.46
CA MET A 25 12.22 -36.28 -18.16
C MET A 25 12.23 -37.80 -18.22
N THR A 26 12.86 -38.46 -17.23
CA THR A 26 12.84 -39.92 -17.13
C THR A 26 11.43 -40.43 -16.81
N ASP A 27 11.16 -41.71 -17.05
CA ASP A 27 9.83 -42.28 -16.79
C ASP A 27 9.48 -42.26 -15.28
N GLU A 28 10.46 -42.46 -14.42
CA GLU A 28 10.32 -42.34 -12.96
C GLU A 28 9.94 -40.92 -12.55
N GLU A 29 10.62 -39.92 -13.11
CA GLU A 29 10.32 -38.52 -12.85
C GLU A 29 8.92 -38.12 -13.34
N ARG A 30 8.45 -38.73 -14.43
CA ARG A 30 7.11 -38.49 -15.00
C ARG A 30 6.02 -39.11 -14.13
N ALA A 31 6.26 -40.31 -13.60
CA ALA A 31 5.37 -40.94 -12.62
C ALA A 31 5.27 -40.11 -11.35
N TRP A 32 6.41 -39.63 -10.84
CA TRP A 32 6.46 -38.75 -9.67
C TRP A 32 5.74 -37.41 -9.92
N ARG A 33 5.93 -36.81 -11.11
CA ARG A 33 5.23 -35.58 -11.50
C ARG A 33 3.73 -35.78 -11.59
N LYS A 34 3.27 -36.91 -12.14
CA LYS A 34 1.83 -37.25 -12.19
C LYS A 34 1.24 -37.35 -10.79
N LYS A 35 1.94 -37.99 -9.85
CA LYS A 35 1.53 -38.07 -8.44
C LYS A 35 1.47 -36.68 -7.79
N TRP A 36 2.50 -35.84 -8.00
CA TRP A 36 2.54 -34.49 -7.46
C TRP A 36 1.43 -33.60 -8.01
N LEU A 37 1.19 -33.61 -9.33
CA LEU A 37 0.10 -32.85 -9.95
C LEU A 37 -1.27 -33.29 -9.43
N LYS A 38 -1.48 -34.60 -9.22
CA LYS A 38 -2.71 -35.12 -8.62
C LYS A 38 -2.89 -34.64 -7.18
N ALA A 39 -1.80 -34.50 -6.42
CA ALA A 39 -1.84 -33.99 -5.06
C ALA A 39 -2.15 -32.47 -4.97
N GLN A 40 -1.99 -31.72 -6.07
CA GLN A 40 -2.37 -30.30 -6.13
C GLN A 40 -3.86 -30.08 -6.41
N VAL A 41 -4.61 -31.15 -6.76
CA VAL A 41 -6.05 -31.04 -6.97
C VAL A 41 -6.73 -30.93 -5.61
N LEU A 42 -7.31 -29.76 -5.34
CA LEU A 42 -8.09 -29.53 -4.12
C LEU A 42 -9.32 -30.42 -4.05
N ALA A 43 -9.75 -30.72 -2.83
CA ALA A 43 -11.04 -31.37 -2.61
C ALA A 43 -12.18 -30.45 -3.07
N PRO A 44 -13.30 -30.99 -3.58
CA PRO A 44 -14.41 -30.17 -4.08
C PRO A 44 -15.08 -29.33 -2.99
N GLU A 45 -14.89 -29.69 -1.72
CA GLU A 45 -15.45 -28.98 -0.57
C GLU A 45 -14.59 -27.76 -0.15
N GLU A 46 -13.37 -27.66 -0.65
CA GLU A 46 -12.47 -26.56 -0.32
C GLU A 46 -12.67 -25.38 -1.29
N PRO A 47 -12.66 -24.13 -0.81
CA PRO A 47 -12.36 -23.68 0.56
C PRO A 47 -13.58 -23.67 1.50
N VAL A 48 -13.45 -24.27 2.69
CA VAL A 48 -14.47 -24.20 3.75
C VAL A 48 -14.34 -22.89 4.50
N MET A 49 -15.28 -21.97 4.28
CA MET A 49 -15.37 -20.72 5.04
C MET A 49 -16.34 -20.89 6.22
N PRO A 50 -15.89 -20.71 7.48
CA PRO A 50 -16.77 -20.84 8.64
C PRO A 50 -17.88 -19.78 8.62
N ASN A 51 -19.10 -20.17 9.01
CA ASN A 51 -20.29 -19.30 9.01
C ASN A 51 -20.11 -17.99 9.81
N ASN A 52 -19.24 -17.98 10.83
CA ASN A 52 -18.98 -16.81 11.67
C ASN A 52 -17.62 -16.14 11.46
N TYR A 53 -16.82 -16.61 10.50
CA TYR A 53 -15.46 -16.12 10.28
C TYR A 53 -15.38 -14.59 10.16
N TYR A 54 -16.30 -13.98 9.41
CA TYR A 54 -16.36 -12.53 9.24
C TYR A 54 -16.67 -11.77 10.54
N LYS A 55 -17.54 -12.33 11.39
CA LYS A 55 -17.92 -11.70 12.66
C LYS A 55 -16.76 -11.79 13.64
N GLU A 56 -16.12 -12.94 13.75
CA GLU A 56 -14.99 -13.14 14.66
C GLU A 56 -13.76 -12.33 14.26
N MET A 57 -13.49 -12.20 12.95
CA MET A 57 -12.32 -11.45 12.46
C MET A 57 -12.43 -9.93 12.65
N TYR A 58 -13.64 -9.37 12.75
CA TYR A 58 -13.83 -7.91 12.79
C TYR A 58 -14.70 -7.43 13.95
N ASN A 59 -14.21 -6.43 14.68
CA ASN A 59 -14.94 -5.73 15.73
C ASN A 59 -16.18 -4.98 15.17
N PRO A 60 -17.23 -4.73 15.98
CA PRO A 60 -18.44 -4.02 15.52
C PRO A 60 -18.18 -2.67 14.85
N LEU A 61 -17.29 -1.84 15.44
CA LEU A 61 -16.86 -0.57 14.85
C LEU A 61 -16.25 -0.76 13.46
N ARG A 62 -15.45 -1.83 13.31
CA ARG A 62 -14.81 -2.17 12.03
C ARG A 62 -15.80 -2.66 11.00
N ARG A 63 -16.86 -3.34 11.42
CA ARG A 63 -17.96 -3.72 10.52
C ARG A 63 -18.75 -2.50 10.07
N PHE A 64 -19.02 -1.55 10.97
CA PHE A 64 -19.78 -0.34 10.67
C PHE A 64 -19.14 0.48 9.55
N TYR A 65 -17.88 0.89 9.68
CA TYR A 65 -17.24 1.72 8.63
C TYR A 65 -16.94 0.94 7.34
N LYS A 66 -16.82 -0.40 7.40
CA LYS A 66 -16.63 -1.25 6.20
C LYS A 66 -17.94 -1.53 5.46
N TRP A 67 -19.07 -1.44 6.14
CA TRP A 67 -20.40 -1.77 5.60
C TRP A 67 -20.70 -1.16 4.23
N PRO A 68 -20.51 0.16 3.98
CA PRO A 68 -20.86 0.75 2.68
C PRO A 68 -20.02 0.17 1.54
N MET A 69 -18.71 0.01 1.77
CA MET A 69 -17.80 -0.52 0.75
C MET A 69 -18.01 -2.02 0.51
N ASN A 70 -18.47 -2.78 1.51
CA ASN A 70 -18.85 -4.19 1.32
C ASN A 70 -20.13 -4.30 0.49
N LYS A 71 -21.12 -3.41 0.69
CA LYS A 71 -22.32 -3.36 -0.17
C LYS A 71 -21.97 -3.07 -1.62
N PHE A 72 -21.06 -2.12 -1.84
CA PHE A 72 -20.54 -1.80 -3.18
C PHE A 72 -19.83 -3.00 -3.82
N GLN A 73 -19.00 -3.71 -3.07
CA GLN A 73 -18.34 -4.93 -3.56
C GLN A 73 -19.37 -6.01 -3.95
N ASN A 74 -20.35 -6.29 -3.08
CA ASN A 74 -21.34 -7.33 -3.35
C ASN A 74 -22.22 -6.99 -4.57
N MET A 75 -22.40 -5.71 -4.87
CA MET A 75 -23.09 -5.26 -6.10
C MET A 75 -22.25 -5.51 -7.36
N LEU A 76 -20.92 -5.36 -7.27
CA LEU A 76 -20.00 -5.57 -8.39
C LEU A 76 -19.66 -7.04 -8.63
N GLU A 77 -19.61 -7.84 -7.57
CA GLU A 77 -19.24 -9.25 -7.58
C GLU A 77 -19.92 -10.10 -8.69
N PRO A 78 -21.24 -9.99 -8.96
CA PRO A 78 -21.86 -10.76 -10.05
C PRO A 78 -21.43 -10.34 -11.46
N VAL A 79 -20.87 -9.14 -11.63
CA VAL A 79 -20.49 -8.59 -12.95
C VAL A 79 -19.04 -8.89 -13.26
N ILE A 80 -18.14 -8.63 -12.30
CA ILE A 80 -16.68 -8.73 -12.52
C ILE A 80 -16.06 -9.96 -11.87
N GLY A 81 -16.76 -10.63 -10.95
CA GLY A 81 -16.25 -11.74 -10.17
C GLY A 81 -15.66 -11.32 -8.80
N PRO A 82 -15.40 -12.30 -7.91
CA PRO A 82 -15.06 -12.05 -6.51
C PRO A 82 -13.69 -11.38 -6.32
N THR A 83 -12.67 -11.84 -7.06
CA THR A 83 -11.30 -11.33 -6.94
C THR A 83 -11.17 -9.87 -7.40
N PRO A 84 -11.60 -9.46 -8.61
CA PRO A 84 -11.51 -8.06 -9.00
C PRO A 84 -12.46 -7.15 -8.20
N ALA A 85 -13.61 -7.64 -7.72
CA ALA A 85 -14.48 -6.87 -6.83
C ALA A 85 -13.79 -6.55 -5.49
N LEU A 86 -13.04 -7.50 -4.92
CA LEU A 86 -12.23 -7.26 -3.72
C LEU A 86 -11.13 -6.22 -3.96
N PHE A 87 -10.41 -6.32 -5.09
CA PHE A 87 -9.35 -5.38 -5.45
C PHE A 87 -9.89 -3.96 -5.68
N THR A 88 -10.95 -3.83 -6.46
CA THR A 88 -11.58 -2.53 -6.76
C THR A 88 -12.06 -1.85 -5.48
N ARG A 89 -12.76 -2.56 -4.59
CA ARG A 89 -13.14 -2.03 -3.26
C ARG A 89 -11.92 -1.54 -2.48
N HIS A 90 -10.83 -2.32 -2.46
CA HIS A 90 -9.64 -1.95 -1.71
C HIS A 90 -8.98 -0.68 -2.27
N ILE A 91 -8.79 -0.62 -3.59
CA ILE A 91 -8.18 0.53 -4.26
C ILE A 91 -9.03 1.78 -4.01
N ILE A 92 -10.33 1.74 -4.30
CA ILE A 92 -11.23 2.90 -4.15
C ILE A 92 -11.26 3.39 -2.70
N SER A 93 -11.38 2.49 -1.73
CA SER A 93 -11.43 2.89 -0.32
C SER A 93 -10.11 3.52 0.15
N LYS A 94 -8.96 3.00 -0.28
CA LYS A 94 -7.64 3.53 0.11
C LYS A 94 -7.33 4.84 -0.60
N THR A 95 -7.67 4.96 -1.88
CA THR A 95 -7.48 6.22 -2.62
C THR A 95 -8.35 7.33 -2.06
N ALA A 96 -9.63 7.04 -1.75
CA ALA A 96 -10.53 8.02 -1.14
C ALA A 96 -9.99 8.55 0.20
N ILE A 97 -9.52 7.65 1.08
CA ILE A 97 -8.91 8.05 2.37
C ILE A 97 -7.61 8.84 2.14
N GLY A 98 -6.78 8.42 1.17
CA GLY A 98 -5.55 9.12 0.82
C GLY A 98 -5.80 10.55 0.34
N ILE A 99 -6.75 10.71 -0.59
CA ILE A 99 -7.16 12.02 -1.12
C ILE A 99 -7.71 12.90 0.01
N PHE A 100 -8.63 12.38 0.82
CA PHE A 100 -9.18 13.11 1.96
C PHE A 100 -8.08 13.55 2.94
N GLY A 101 -7.14 12.64 3.26
CA GLY A 101 -6.01 12.93 4.13
C GLY A 101 -5.10 14.04 3.58
N VAL A 102 -4.81 14.02 2.28
CA VAL A 102 -4.00 15.06 1.62
C VAL A 102 -4.70 16.41 1.65
N TYR A 103 -5.99 16.48 1.30
CA TYR A 103 -6.74 17.73 1.33
C TYR A 103 -6.89 18.27 2.75
N TRP A 104 -7.19 17.41 3.71
CA TRP A 104 -7.28 17.78 5.12
C TRP A 104 -5.95 18.34 5.64
N LEU A 105 -4.84 17.64 5.35
CA LEU A 105 -3.50 18.07 5.72
C LEU A 105 -3.14 19.41 5.07
N TYR A 106 -3.37 19.55 3.76
CA TYR A 106 -3.10 20.78 3.03
C TYR A 106 -3.90 21.96 3.59
N TYR A 107 -5.20 21.77 3.83
CA TYR A 107 -6.06 22.80 4.38
C TYR A 107 -5.60 23.21 5.78
N HIS A 108 -5.29 22.23 6.63
CA HIS A 108 -4.82 22.48 7.99
C HIS A 108 -3.48 23.24 8.00
N LEU A 109 -2.52 22.82 7.18
CA LEU A 109 -1.22 23.51 7.00
C LEU A 109 -1.37 24.92 6.41
N LYS A 110 -2.42 25.19 5.63
CA LYS A 110 -2.61 26.49 5.00
C LYS A 110 -3.25 27.51 5.95
N TYR A 111 -4.27 27.11 6.71
CA TYR A 111 -5.11 28.02 7.50
C TYR A 111 -4.93 27.89 9.02
N HIS A 112 -4.21 26.87 9.50
CA HIS A 112 -3.96 26.64 10.92
C HIS A 112 -2.46 26.56 11.24
N ASN A 113 -1.70 27.46 10.61
CA ASN A 113 -0.32 27.73 11.00
C ASN A 113 -0.27 28.38 12.38
N MET A 114 0.77 28.03 13.13
CA MET A 114 1.01 28.60 14.46
C MET A 114 1.65 29.98 14.34
N ASP A 115 0.86 31.02 14.64
CA ASP A 115 1.32 32.41 14.72
C ASP A 115 1.35 32.89 16.18
N TRP A 116 2.02 34.02 16.44
CA TRP A 116 2.12 34.61 17.78
C TRP A 116 0.77 34.91 18.46
N THR A 117 -0.30 35.11 17.69
CA THR A 117 -1.66 35.38 18.19
C THR A 117 -2.42 34.13 18.63
N ARG A 118 -1.95 32.92 18.31
CA ARG A 118 -2.68 31.67 18.54
C ARG A 118 -1.84 30.64 19.27
N LYS A 119 -2.37 30.17 20.41
CA LYS A 119 -1.81 29.04 21.17
C LYS A 119 -2.25 27.70 20.55
N GLY A 120 -1.68 27.34 19.40
CA GLY A 120 -1.91 26.05 18.73
C GLY A 120 -1.70 26.09 17.22
N GLY A 121 -1.76 24.92 16.57
CA GLY A 121 -1.45 24.77 15.15
C GLY A 121 -0.07 24.17 14.92
N TRP A 122 0.30 23.98 13.66
CA TRP A 122 1.60 23.42 13.31
C TRP A 122 2.61 24.53 13.00
N LYS A 123 3.81 24.40 13.56
CA LYS A 123 4.94 25.27 13.26
C LYS A 123 5.76 24.63 12.15
N ILE A 124 5.72 25.22 10.95
CA ILE A 124 6.51 24.76 9.81
C ILE A 124 7.79 25.59 9.75
N THR A 125 8.92 24.99 10.13
CA THR A 125 10.25 25.58 9.91
C THR A 125 10.94 24.83 8.80
N LEU A 126 11.25 25.52 7.70
CA LEU A 126 12.00 24.95 6.58
C LEU A 126 13.49 25.24 6.73
N SER A 127 14.31 24.22 6.53
CA SER A 127 15.76 24.41 6.40
C SER A 127 16.07 25.12 5.09
N ARG A 128 17.21 25.82 5.05
CA ARG A 128 17.70 26.46 3.83
C ARG A 128 18.04 25.39 2.78
N PRO A 129 17.75 25.60 1.49
CA PRO A 129 18.17 24.69 0.43
C PRO A 129 19.70 24.67 0.31
N ARG A 130 20.25 23.55 -0.17
CA ARG A 130 21.70 23.42 -0.45
C ARG A 130 22.03 24.19 -1.72
N MET A 131 23.02 25.07 -1.64
CA MET A 131 23.47 25.89 -2.78
C MET A 131 24.77 25.33 -3.35
N TYR A 132 24.90 25.42 -4.67
CA TYR A 132 26.11 25.10 -5.43
C TYR A 132 26.65 26.39 -6.07
N PRO A 133 27.96 26.49 -6.33
CA PRO A 133 28.58 27.70 -6.92
C PRO A 133 27.94 28.15 -8.25
N ASP A 134 27.36 27.20 -8.99
CA ASP A 134 26.74 27.44 -10.30
C ASP A 134 25.31 28.00 -10.20
N ASN A 135 24.63 27.80 -9.07
CA ASN A 135 23.25 28.27 -8.86
C ASN A 135 23.30 29.65 -8.17
N LYS A 136 23.46 30.72 -8.96
CA LYS A 136 23.61 32.12 -8.50
C LYS A 136 22.31 32.82 -8.05
N ASP A 137 21.21 32.09 -7.83
CA ASP A 137 19.96 32.71 -7.40
C ASP A 137 20.01 33.11 -5.92
N LEU A 138 20.59 34.29 -5.65
CA LEU A 138 20.75 34.87 -4.33
C LEU A 138 19.41 35.16 -3.64
N ASP A 139 18.35 35.39 -4.40
CA ASP A 139 17.00 35.63 -3.87
C ASP A 139 16.40 34.41 -3.15
N VAL A 140 16.92 33.20 -3.43
CA VAL A 140 16.53 31.97 -2.73
C VAL A 140 17.16 31.87 -1.33
N LEU A 141 18.25 32.62 -1.07
CA LEU A 141 19.01 32.54 0.20
C LEU A 141 18.21 33.02 1.42
N TYR A 142 17.36 34.02 1.24
CA TYR A 142 16.71 34.73 2.35
C TYR A 142 15.22 34.93 2.09
N LYS A 143 14.44 33.84 2.07
CA LYS A 143 12.97 33.94 2.14
C LYS A 143 12.49 34.68 3.40
N VAL A 144 13.28 34.61 4.47
CA VAL A 144 12.99 35.24 5.77
C VAL A 144 14.29 35.87 6.28
N LYS A 145 14.26 37.14 6.69
CA LYS A 145 15.44 37.81 7.26
C LYS A 145 15.84 37.15 8.59
N GLY A 146 17.13 37.19 8.94
CA GLY A 146 17.64 36.50 10.15
C GLY A 146 16.93 36.90 11.44
N ASN A 147 16.59 38.19 11.59
CA ASN A 147 15.82 38.70 12.72
C ASN A 147 14.35 38.23 12.76
N GLN A 148 13.78 37.80 11.62
CA GLN A 148 12.39 37.38 11.49
C GLN A 148 12.17 35.88 11.75
N PHE A 149 13.25 35.10 11.92
CA PHE A 149 13.18 33.64 12.05
C PHE A 149 12.43 33.17 13.32
N HIS A 150 12.53 33.93 14.41
CA HIS A 150 11.91 33.57 15.70
C HIS A 150 10.61 34.33 16.00
N VAL A 151 10.24 35.29 15.14
CA VAL A 151 9.21 36.29 15.44
C VAL A 151 7.79 35.76 15.20
N ASN A 152 7.65 34.64 14.45
CA ASN A 152 6.37 33.94 14.19
C ASN A 152 5.21 34.90 13.83
N GLY A 153 5.48 35.86 12.96
CA GLY A 153 4.48 36.82 12.46
C GLY A 153 4.21 38.03 13.37
N PHE A 154 4.91 38.19 14.50
CA PHE A 154 4.73 39.35 15.40
C PHE A 154 5.09 40.67 14.71
N ASP A 155 6.06 40.71 13.79
CA ASP A 155 6.39 41.92 13.01
C ASP A 155 5.22 42.46 12.17
N LYS A 156 4.16 41.68 11.96
CA LYS A 156 2.95 42.06 11.24
C LYS A 156 1.81 42.47 12.19
N SER A 157 2.08 42.62 13.49
CA SER A 157 1.07 43.09 14.44
C SER A 157 0.66 44.52 14.13
N PRO A 158 -0.61 44.89 14.36
CA PRO A 158 -1.05 46.28 14.29
C PRO A 158 -0.57 47.13 15.49
N ILE A 159 0.23 46.54 16.39
CA ILE A 159 0.77 47.12 17.63
C ILE A 159 2.28 47.20 17.48
#